data_AF-A0A2K5CP22-F1
#
_entry.id   AF-A0A2K5CP22-F1
#
_cell.length_a   1.000
_cell.length_b   1.000
_cell.length_c   1.000
_cell.angle_alpha   90.00
_cell.angle_beta   90.00
_cell.angle_gamma   90.00
#
_symmetry.space_group_name_H-M   'P 1'
#
loop_
_entity.id
_entity.type
_entity.pdbx_description
1 polymer ?
#
loop_
_entity_poly.entity_id
_entity_poly.type
_entity_poly.pdbx_seq_one_letter_code
_entity_poly.pdbx_strand_id
1 'polypeptide(L)'
;MRLFLWNTVLTLFITSLIGALIPEPEVKIEVLQKPFICHRKTKGGDLMLVHYEGYLEKDGSLFHSTHKHNNGQPIWFTLGILEALKGWDQGLKGMCVGEKRKLIIPPALGYGKEGKVNSAPESTLNYLILDLLEIRMDQKKRSHHDVLVEDIFDKEDEDKDGFISAREFTYKHDEL
;
A
#
# COMPACT_ATOMS: atom_id res chain seq x y z
N MET A 1 -58.53 -49.72 -26.05
CA MET A 1 -57.98 -50.31 -24.81
C MET A 1 -56.47 -50.07 -24.81
N ARG A 2 -55.94 -49.66 -23.65
CA ARG A 2 -54.51 -49.45 -23.28
C ARG A 2 -53.90 -48.08 -23.55
N LEU A 3 -54.12 -47.22 -22.55
CA LEU A 3 -53.21 -46.16 -22.11
C LEU A 3 -51.78 -46.69 -21.92
N PHE A 4 -50.78 -45.86 -22.26
CA PHE A 4 -49.44 -45.96 -21.68
C PHE A 4 -49.01 -44.57 -21.21
N LEU A 5 -49.16 -44.38 -19.90
CA LEU A 5 -48.46 -43.40 -19.08
C LEU A 5 -47.00 -43.85 -18.98
N TRP A 6 -46.01 -43.00 -19.28
CA TRP A 6 -44.83 -42.87 -18.43
C TRP A 6 -43.92 -41.67 -18.79
N ASN A 7 -43.54 -40.95 -17.74
CA ASN A 7 -42.35 -40.13 -17.54
C ASN A 7 -42.32 -38.72 -18.15
N THR A 8 -42.90 -37.81 -17.35
CA THR A 8 -42.39 -36.46 -17.12
C THR A 8 -40.89 -36.50 -16.77
N VAL A 9 -40.03 -36.25 -17.75
CA VAL A 9 -38.63 -35.88 -17.48
C VAL A 9 -38.65 -34.41 -17.10
N LEU A 10 -38.68 -34.15 -15.80
CA LEU A 10 -38.47 -32.81 -15.24
C LEU A 10 -37.02 -32.42 -15.53
N THR A 11 -36.78 -31.73 -16.64
CA THR A 11 -35.50 -31.08 -16.91
C THR A 11 -35.33 -29.96 -15.89
N LEU A 12 -34.65 -30.27 -14.78
CA LEU A 12 -34.03 -29.28 -13.90
C LEU A 12 -33.08 -28.45 -14.76
N PHE A 13 -33.57 -27.31 -15.26
CA PHE A 13 -32.72 -26.23 -15.71
C PHE A 13 -31.93 -25.78 -14.49
N ILE A 14 -30.71 -26.30 -14.36
CA ILE A 14 -29.68 -25.74 -13.50
C ILE A 14 -29.45 -24.34 -14.06
N THR A 15 -30.08 -23.33 -13.47
CA THR A 15 -29.69 -21.95 -13.69
C THR A 15 -28.27 -21.85 -13.18
N SER A 16 -27.30 -21.95 -14.09
CA SER A 16 -25.93 -21.57 -13.82
C SER A 16 -25.98 -20.10 -13.39
N LEU A 17 -25.93 -19.87 -12.08
CA LEU A 17 -25.59 -18.59 -11.51
C LEU A 17 -24.15 -18.34 -11.93
N ILE A 18 -23.97 -17.81 -13.14
CA ILE A 18 -22.75 -17.10 -13.49
C ILE A 18 -22.86 -15.79 -12.70
N GLY A 19 -22.50 -15.86 -11.41
CA GLY A 19 -22.13 -14.69 -10.66
C GLY A 19 -20.96 -14.08 -11.40
N ALA A 20 -21.22 -13.05 -12.21
CA ALA A 20 -20.16 -12.29 -12.86
C ALA A 20 -19.24 -11.78 -11.73
N LEU A 21 -18.03 -12.32 -11.65
CA LEU A 21 -17.01 -11.82 -10.74
C LEU A 21 -16.75 -10.37 -11.14
N ILE A 22 -17.18 -9.43 -10.30
CA ILE A 22 -16.82 -8.02 -10.44
C ILE A 22 -15.30 -7.96 -10.24
N PRO A 23 -14.52 -7.44 -11.21
CA PRO A 23 -13.08 -7.34 -11.05
C PRO A 23 -12.75 -6.43 -9.87
N GLU A 24 -11.75 -6.84 -9.08
CA GLU A 24 -11.22 -6.00 -8.00
C GLU A 24 -10.71 -4.67 -8.58
N PRO A 25 -10.91 -3.54 -7.88
CA PRO A 25 -10.42 -2.26 -8.36
C PRO A 25 -8.89 -2.25 -8.35
N GLU A 26 -8.29 -1.86 -9.48
CA GLU A 26 -6.84 -1.78 -9.66
C GLU A 26 -6.43 -0.38 -10.14
N VAL A 27 -5.22 0.05 -9.75
CA VAL A 27 -4.61 1.29 -10.27
C VAL A 27 -3.99 1.03 -11.63
N LYS A 28 -4.29 1.89 -12.61
CA LYS A 28 -3.53 1.90 -13.87
C LYS A 28 -2.25 2.70 -13.68
N ILE A 29 -1.10 2.08 -13.97
CA ILE A 29 0.23 2.68 -13.80
C ILE A 29 0.84 2.97 -15.18
N GLU A 30 1.20 4.21 -15.42
CA GLU A 30 1.92 4.64 -16.62
C GLU A 30 3.28 5.23 -16.19
N VAL A 31 4.39 4.63 -16.63
CA VAL A 31 5.73 5.15 -16.35
C VAL A 31 6.05 6.22 -17.39
N LEU A 32 6.12 7.48 -16.96
CA LEU A 32 6.39 8.63 -17.83
C LEU A 32 7.88 8.83 -18.08
N GLN A 33 8.70 8.54 -17.07
CA GLN A 33 10.15 8.69 -17.13
C GLN A 33 10.80 7.65 -16.21
N LYS A 34 11.96 7.14 -16.62
CA LYS A 34 12.75 6.20 -15.83
C LYS A 34 14.23 6.61 -15.88
N PRO A 35 14.99 6.51 -14.78
CA PRO A 35 16.42 6.76 -14.81
C PRO A 35 17.14 5.72 -15.67
N PHE A 36 18.30 6.09 -16.22
CA PHE A 36 19.17 5.17 -16.97
C PHE A 36 19.69 4.03 -16.06
N ILE A 37 20.07 4.37 -14.82
CA ILE A 37 20.55 3.43 -13.81
C ILE A 37 19.56 3.41 -12.65
N CYS A 38 19.15 2.21 -12.24
CA CYS A 38 18.32 2.01 -11.05
C CYS A 38 19.06 1.12 -10.05
N HIS A 39 19.70 1.74 -9.07
CA HIS A 39 20.45 1.02 -8.03
C HIS A 39 19.54 0.33 -7.01
N ARG A 40 18.36 0.90 -6.76
CA ARG A 40 17.39 0.41 -5.77
C ARG A 40 15.98 0.71 -6.25
N LYS A 41 15.07 -0.22 -5.95
CA LYS A 41 13.63 -0.07 -6.15
C LYS A 41 12.90 0.03 -4.82
N THR A 42 11.79 0.76 -4.81
CA THR A 42 10.91 0.88 -3.64
C THR A 42 10.24 -0.45 -3.28
N LYS A 43 10.15 -0.71 -1.98
CA LYS A 43 9.41 -1.84 -1.39
C LYS A 43 8.62 -1.38 -0.16
N GLY A 44 7.72 -2.24 0.34
CA GLY A 44 6.95 -1.93 1.54
C GLY A 44 7.85 -1.61 2.74
N GLY A 45 7.53 -0.54 3.47
CA GLY A 45 8.32 0.02 4.57
C GLY A 45 9.35 1.08 4.15
N ASP A 46 9.56 1.31 2.86
CA ASP A 46 10.45 2.39 2.42
C ASP A 46 9.80 3.76 2.65
N LEU A 47 10.61 4.72 3.12
CA LEU A 47 10.29 6.14 3.14
C LEU A 47 10.67 6.74 1.79
N MET A 48 9.69 7.29 1.08
CA MET A 48 9.82 7.87 -0.25
C MET A 48 9.68 9.39 -0.17
N LEU A 49 10.67 10.12 -0.69
CA LEU A 49 10.55 11.56 -0.89
C LEU A 49 9.97 11.81 -2.27
N VAL A 50 8.79 12.42 -2.34
CA VAL A 50 8.07 12.60 -3.61
C VAL A 50 7.59 14.03 -3.83
N HIS A 51 7.64 14.45 -5.08
CA HIS A 51 6.77 15.49 -5.59
C HIS A 51 5.54 14.85 -6.23
N TYR A 52 4.38 15.50 -6.09
CA TYR A 52 3.19 15.03 -6.77
C TYR A 52 2.25 16.16 -7.16
N GLU A 53 1.44 15.85 -8.17
CA GLU A 53 0.32 16.66 -8.64
C GLU A 53 -0.89 15.74 -8.79
N GLY A 54 -2.00 16.15 -8.20
CA GLY A 54 -3.26 15.42 -8.23
C GLY A 54 -4.33 16.17 -9.00
N TYR A 55 -5.00 15.43 -9.88
CA TYR A 55 -6.01 15.96 -10.78
C TYR A 55 -7.29 15.14 -10.72
N LEU A 56 -8.41 15.83 -10.90
CA LEU A 56 -9.71 15.20 -11.11
C LEU A 56 -9.81 14.77 -12.58
N GLU A 57 -10.10 13.51 -12.86
CA GLU A 57 -10.19 13.02 -14.25
C GLU A 57 -11.38 13.63 -15.00
N LYS A 58 -12.46 13.98 -14.28
CA LYS A 58 -13.69 14.52 -14.86
C LYS A 58 -13.49 15.83 -15.63
N ASP A 59 -12.66 16.73 -15.11
CA ASP A 59 -12.46 18.07 -15.69
C ASP A 59 -10.97 18.46 -15.84
N GLY A 60 -10.05 17.59 -15.43
CA GLY A 60 -8.61 17.85 -15.45
C GLY A 60 -8.17 18.90 -14.43
N SER A 61 -9.03 19.31 -13.50
CA SER A 61 -8.69 20.34 -12.53
C SER A 61 -7.65 19.82 -11.53
N LEU A 62 -6.65 20.67 -11.26
CA LEU A 62 -5.64 20.40 -10.23
C LEU A 62 -6.29 20.59 -8.86
N PHE A 63 -6.32 19.54 -8.05
CA PHE A 63 -6.87 19.63 -6.70
C PHE A 63 -5.81 19.76 -5.62
N HIS A 64 -4.61 19.22 -5.85
CA HIS A 64 -3.49 19.38 -4.92
C HIS A 64 -2.16 19.18 -5.64
N SER A 65 -1.12 19.88 -5.20
CA SER A 65 0.25 19.61 -5.62
C SER A 65 1.23 20.10 -4.57
N THR A 66 2.36 19.41 -4.44
CA THR A 66 3.47 19.86 -3.58
C THR A 66 4.02 21.22 -4.01
N HIS A 67 4.05 21.48 -5.32
CA HIS A 67 4.57 22.75 -5.84
C HIS A 67 3.72 23.96 -5.44
N LYS A 68 2.38 23.84 -5.47
CA LYS A 68 1.46 24.95 -5.16
C LYS A 68 1.04 25.00 -3.69
N HIS A 69 0.85 23.84 -3.06
CA HIS A 69 0.20 23.74 -1.75
C HIS A 69 1.16 23.40 -0.61
N ASN A 70 2.44 23.12 -0.93
CA ASN A 70 3.47 22.81 0.07
C ASN A 70 4.74 23.66 -0.13
N ASN A 71 4.58 24.92 -0.57
CA ASN A 71 5.68 25.88 -0.74
C ASN A 71 6.84 25.36 -1.63
N GLY A 72 6.52 24.54 -2.63
CA GLY A 72 7.55 23.94 -3.48
C GLY A 72 8.29 22.76 -2.85
N GLN A 73 7.95 22.34 -1.63
CA GLN A 73 8.66 21.28 -0.91
C GLN A 73 8.07 19.89 -1.21
N PRO A 74 8.91 18.88 -1.44
CA PRO A 74 8.46 17.48 -1.53
C PRO A 74 7.99 16.97 -0.18
N ILE A 75 7.27 15.85 -0.18
CA ILE A 75 6.77 15.21 1.05
C ILE A 75 7.35 13.81 1.23
N TRP A 76 7.48 13.39 2.48
CA TRP A 76 7.77 12.00 2.83
C TRP A 76 6.49 11.18 2.87
N PHE A 77 6.58 9.95 2.38
CA PHE A 77 5.50 8.97 2.38
C PHE A 77 6.08 7.57 2.60
N THR A 78 5.46 6.78 3.48
CA THR A 78 5.86 5.40 3.78
C THR A 78 5.05 4.42 2.95
N LEU A 79 5.73 3.65 2.11
CA LEU A 79 5.08 2.73 1.19
C LEU A 79 4.53 1.48 1.90
N GLY A 80 3.29 1.09 1.60
CA GLY A 80 2.77 -0.23 1.96
C GLY A 80 2.18 -0.35 3.37
N ILE A 81 1.90 0.78 4.03
CA ILE A 81 1.26 0.83 5.35
C ILE A 81 -0.08 1.58 5.35
N LEU A 82 -0.64 1.88 4.16
CA LEU A 82 -1.86 2.67 4.00
C LEU A 82 -1.78 4.06 4.66
N GLU A 83 -0.62 4.71 4.65
CA GLU A 83 -0.43 6.07 5.19
C GLU A 83 -1.21 7.13 4.38
N ALA A 84 -1.42 6.88 3.10
CA ALA A 84 -2.13 7.77 2.17
C ALA A 84 -3.28 7.02 1.45
N LEU A 85 -3.37 7.13 0.13
CA LEU A 85 -4.39 6.41 -0.65
C LEU A 85 -3.95 4.96 -0.87
N LYS A 86 -4.90 4.01 -0.83
CA LYS A 86 -4.65 2.60 -1.21
C LYS A 86 -4.00 2.49 -2.60
N GLY A 87 -4.37 3.40 -3.51
CA GLY A 87 -3.79 3.46 -4.84
C GLY A 87 -2.31 3.88 -4.88
N TRP A 88 -1.80 4.62 -3.89
CA TRP A 88 -0.36 4.90 -3.76
C TRP A 88 0.40 3.62 -3.45
N ASP A 89 -0.11 2.85 -2.48
CA ASP A 89 0.50 1.58 -2.07
C ASP A 89 0.55 0.57 -3.21
N GLN A 90 -0.46 0.54 -4.08
CA GLN A 90 -0.42 -0.29 -5.29
C GLN A 90 0.50 0.30 -6.37
N GLY A 91 0.41 1.60 -6.63
CA GLY A 91 1.03 2.26 -7.78
C GLY A 91 2.53 2.58 -7.65
N LEU A 92 3.05 2.66 -6.42
CA LEU A 92 4.41 3.15 -6.15
C LEU A 92 5.42 2.05 -5.82
N LYS A 93 5.02 0.78 -5.86
CA LYS A 93 5.95 -0.36 -5.70
C LYS A 93 6.91 -0.46 -6.87
N GLY A 94 8.16 -0.85 -6.59
CA GLY A 94 9.15 -1.15 -7.61
C GLY A 94 9.66 0.07 -8.40
N MET A 95 9.51 1.28 -7.85
CA MET A 95 9.90 2.54 -8.48
C MET A 95 11.35 2.89 -8.16
N CYS A 96 12.05 3.52 -9.11
CA CYS A 96 13.45 3.94 -8.96
C CYS A 96 13.54 5.46 -8.68
N VAL A 97 14.59 5.90 -7.98
CA VAL A 97 14.86 7.35 -7.83
C VAL A 97 15.04 8.00 -9.21
N GLY A 98 14.37 9.14 -9.44
CA GLY A 98 14.29 9.83 -10.72
C GLY A 98 13.25 9.27 -11.69
N GLU A 99 12.47 8.27 -11.27
CA GLU A 99 11.32 7.76 -12.04
C GLU A 99 10.12 8.69 -11.85
N LYS A 100 9.32 8.87 -12.91
CA LYS A 100 8.07 9.60 -12.89
C LYS A 100 6.92 8.70 -13.33
N ARG A 101 5.83 8.65 -12.57
CA ARG A 101 4.65 7.83 -12.86
C ARG A 101 3.38 8.66 -12.92
N LYS A 102 2.45 8.26 -13.79
CA LYS A 102 1.05 8.64 -13.74
C LYS A 102 0.24 7.45 -13.21
N LEU A 103 -0.49 7.67 -12.14
CA LEU A 103 -1.39 6.68 -11.52
C LEU A 103 -2.82 7.11 -11.79
N ILE A 104 -3.63 6.28 -12.45
CA ILE A 104 -5.08 6.49 -12.53
C ILE A 104 -5.73 5.62 -11.47
N ILE A 105 -6.30 6.27 -10.46
CA ILE A 105 -6.77 5.64 -9.22
C ILE A 105 -8.30 5.63 -9.23
N PRO A 106 -8.94 4.45 -9.28
CA PRO A 106 -10.39 4.37 -9.17
C PRO A 106 -10.85 4.82 -7.78
N PRO A 107 -12.09 5.32 -7.62
CA PRO A 107 -12.56 5.88 -6.35
C PRO A 107 -12.40 4.93 -5.16
N ALA A 108 -12.60 3.62 -5.36
CA ALA A 108 -12.44 2.59 -4.33
C ALA A 108 -11.02 2.49 -3.74
N LEU A 109 -10.00 2.94 -4.49
CA LEU A 109 -8.60 2.99 -4.05
C LEU A 109 -8.13 4.43 -3.74
N GLY A 110 -9.00 5.42 -3.92
CA GLY A 110 -8.78 6.82 -3.61
C GLY A 110 -9.53 7.24 -2.35
N TYR A 111 -10.35 8.29 -2.47
CA TYR A 111 -11.15 8.84 -1.37
C TYR A 111 -12.54 8.21 -1.21
N GLY A 112 -12.85 7.15 -1.98
CA GLY A 112 -14.12 6.44 -1.88
C GLY A 112 -15.33 7.28 -2.32
N LYS A 113 -16.50 6.87 -1.84
CA LYS A 113 -17.77 7.55 -2.11
C LYS A 113 -17.88 8.87 -1.37
N GLU A 114 -17.30 8.98 -0.19
CA GLU A 114 -17.37 10.18 0.67
C GLU A 114 -16.48 11.32 0.14
N GLY A 115 -15.49 11.01 -0.71
CA GLY A 115 -14.54 12.00 -1.20
C GLY A 115 -13.70 12.62 -0.07
N LYS A 116 -13.10 13.77 -0.35
CA LYS A 116 -12.41 14.59 0.65
C LYS A 116 -12.78 16.04 0.44
N VAL A 117 -13.44 16.62 1.45
CA VAL A 117 -13.87 18.03 1.45
C VAL A 117 -12.67 18.93 1.10
N ASN A 118 -12.88 19.85 0.15
CA ASN A 118 -11.89 20.81 -0.36
C ASN A 118 -10.68 20.22 -1.12
N SER A 119 -10.60 18.89 -1.31
CA SER A 119 -9.50 18.27 -2.06
C SER A 119 -9.97 17.35 -3.18
N ALA A 120 -11.06 16.61 -3.05
CA ALA A 120 -11.56 15.80 -4.15
C ALA A 120 -13.05 15.50 -3.93
N PRO A 121 -13.95 15.93 -4.82
CA PRO A 121 -15.37 15.61 -4.71
C PRO A 121 -15.62 14.10 -4.88
N GLU A 122 -16.73 13.64 -4.31
CA GLU A 122 -17.18 12.24 -4.28
C GLU A 122 -17.05 11.53 -5.64
N SER A 123 -16.69 10.24 -5.61
CA SER A 123 -16.73 9.33 -6.78
C SER A 123 -15.95 9.79 -8.03
N THR A 124 -14.99 10.70 -7.87
CA THR A 124 -14.17 11.15 -9.00
C THR A 124 -12.98 10.22 -9.18
N LEU A 125 -12.79 9.71 -10.41
CA LEU A 125 -11.53 9.11 -10.82
C LEU A 125 -10.46 10.19 -10.72
N ASN A 126 -9.36 9.88 -10.05
CA ASN A 126 -8.26 10.82 -9.90
C ASN A 126 -7.05 10.26 -10.64
N TYR A 127 -6.29 11.13 -11.28
CA TYR A 127 -4.93 10.75 -11.66
C TYR A 127 -3.91 11.58 -10.92
N LEU A 128 -2.81 10.92 -10.57
CA LEU A 128 -1.69 11.52 -9.88
C LEU A 128 -0.46 11.40 -10.75
N ILE A 129 0.30 12.48 -10.84
CA ILE A 129 1.64 12.47 -11.43
C ILE A 129 2.63 12.57 -10.27
N LEU A 130 3.51 11.58 -10.13
CA LEU A 130 4.48 11.51 -9.05
C LEU A 130 5.90 11.41 -9.58
N ASP A 131 6.81 12.12 -8.92
CA ASP A 131 8.25 12.07 -9.14
C ASP A 131 8.92 11.58 -7.85
N LEU A 132 9.80 10.58 -7.95
CA LEU A 132 10.50 9.99 -6.82
C LEU A 132 11.90 10.58 -6.68
N LEU A 133 12.14 11.35 -5.64
CA LEU A 133 13.39 12.07 -5.42
C LEU A 133 14.37 11.26 -4.57
N GLU A 134 13.89 10.50 -3.59
CA GLU A 134 14.73 9.77 -2.65
C GLU A 134 14.03 8.54 -2.08
N ILE A 135 14.80 7.50 -1.74
CA ILE A 135 14.32 6.32 -1.01
C ILE A 135 15.20 6.13 0.24
N ARG A 136 14.59 6.20 1.42
CA ARG A 136 15.19 5.85 2.71
C ARG A 136 14.60 4.54 3.23
N MET A 137 15.41 3.74 3.90
CA MET A 137 14.86 2.66 4.73
C MET A 137 14.30 3.32 5.99
N ASP A 138 13.06 3.03 6.38
CA ASP A 138 12.63 3.34 7.73
C ASP A 138 13.44 2.48 8.71
N GLN A 139 14.44 3.07 9.34
CA GLN A 139 15.24 2.44 10.38
C GLN A 139 14.41 2.18 11.66
N LYS A 140 13.29 2.89 11.81
CA LYS A 140 12.47 2.88 13.03
C LYS A 140 11.54 1.66 13.11
N LYS A 141 11.46 0.85 12.05
CA LYS A 141 10.79 -0.45 12.05
C LYS A 141 11.78 -1.59 12.28
N ARG A 142 12.70 -1.42 13.22
CA ARG A 142 13.07 -2.54 14.09
C ARG A 142 11.76 -2.96 14.76
N SER A 143 11.29 -4.18 14.50
CA SER A 143 9.93 -4.58 14.90
C SER A 143 9.74 -4.35 16.40
N HIS A 144 8.52 -4.12 16.91
CA HIS A 144 8.32 -4.07 18.37
C HIS A 144 8.89 -5.32 19.06
N HIS A 145 8.90 -6.47 18.37
CA HIS A 145 9.57 -7.67 18.86
C HIS A 145 11.08 -7.53 18.82
N ASP A 146 11.67 -6.91 17.79
CA ASP A 146 13.12 -6.73 17.69
C ASP A 146 13.61 -5.74 18.76
N VAL A 147 12.85 -4.68 19.04
CA VAL A 147 13.14 -3.75 20.14
C VAL A 147 13.01 -4.46 21.49
N LEU A 148 11.94 -5.23 21.70
CA LEU A 148 11.77 -6.03 22.92
C LEU A 148 12.90 -7.07 23.08
N VAL A 149 13.29 -7.71 21.99
CA VAL A 149 14.39 -8.69 21.99
C VAL A 149 15.69 -7.99 22.33
N GLU A 150 15.98 -6.81 21.76
CA GLU A 150 17.17 -6.05 22.16
C GLU A 150 17.11 -5.62 23.63
N ASP A 151 15.98 -5.11 24.12
CA ASP A 151 15.84 -4.72 25.53
C ASP A 151 16.02 -5.93 26.48
N ILE A 152 15.53 -7.12 26.10
CA ILE A 152 15.73 -8.37 26.85
C ILE A 152 17.21 -8.76 26.81
N PHE A 153 17.83 -8.77 25.63
CA PHE A 153 19.24 -9.13 25.51
C PHE A 153 20.13 -8.15 26.28
N ASP A 154 19.91 -6.84 26.18
CA ASP A 154 20.66 -5.83 26.91
C ASP A 154 20.55 -5.96 28.44
N LYS A 155 19.47 -6.58 28.92
CA LYS A 155 19.24 -6.82 30.35
C LYS A 155 19.82 -8.16 30.83
N GLU A 156 19.73 -9.20 30.01
CA GLU A 156 20.04 -10.58 30.41
C GLU A 156 21.42 -11.07 29.92
N ASP A 157 21.98 -10.51 28.85
CA ASP A 157 23.35 -10.77 28.37
C ASP A 157 24.34 -9.94 29.23
N GLU A 158 24.86 -10.56 30.30
CA GLU A 158 25.73 -9.88 31.26
C GLU A 158 27.15 -9.72 30.70
N ASP A 159 27.63 -10.70 29.92
CA ASP A 159 29.00 -10.73 29.42
C ASP A 159 29.19 -10.11 28.02
N LYS A 160 28.07 -9.74 27.38
CA LYS A 160 27.99 -9.06 26.07
C LYS A 160 28.59 -9.86 24.94
N ASP A 161 28.51 -11.19 25.02
CA ASP A 161 28.96 -12.09 23.98
C ASP A 161 27.93 -12.27 22.84
N GLY A 162 26.73 -11.72 23.02
CA GLY A 162 25.63 -11.77 22.06
C GLY A 162 24.72 -12.99 22.22
N PHE A 163 24.86 -13.75 23.32
CA PHE A 163 24.04 -14.91 23.64
C PHE A 163 23.61 -14.87 25.12
N ILE A 164 22.41 -15.36 25.40
CA ILE A 164 21.97 -15.60 26.79
C ILE A 164 22.31 -17.04 27.13
N SER A 165 23.38 -17.23 27.89
CA SER A 165 23.82 -18.55 28.35
C SER A 165 22.85 -19.16 29.36
N ALA A 166 22.94 -20.48 29.58
CA ALA A 166 22.15 -21.16 30.61
C ALA A 166 22.42 -20.64 32.04
N ARG A 167 23.57 -19.98 32.26
CA ARG A 167 23.93 -19.35 33.54
C ARG A 167 23.28 -17.97 33.68
N GLU A 168 23.17 -17.21 32.61
CA GLU A 168 22.47 -15.91 32.61
C GLU A 168 20.96 -16.09 32.71
N PHE A 169 20.44 -17.15 32.10
CA PHE A 169 19.02 -17.52 32.20
C PHE A 169 18.58 -17.97 33.61
N THR A 170 19.50 -18.12 34.56
CA THR A 170 19.15 -18.66 35.89
C THR A 170 18.38 -17.63 36.72
N TYR A 171 17.10 -17.95 36.96
CA TYR A 171 16.08 -17.28 37.78
C TYR A 171 16.63 -16.30 38.85
N LYS A 172 16.70 -15.00 38.53
CA LYS A 172 16.84 -13.95 39.53
C LYS A 172 15.46 -13.65 40.11
N HIS A 173 15.22 -14.02 41.37
CA HIS A 173 14.10 -13.48 42.12
C HIS A 173 14.48 -12.07 42.56
N ASP A 174 13.77 -11.07 42.07
CA ASP A 174 13.87 -9.71 42.61
C ASP A 174 13.51 -9.78 44.11
N GLU A 175 14.47 -9.46 44.98
CA GLU A 175 14.22 -9.33 46.41
C GLU A 175 13.31 -8.11 46.64
N LEU A 176 12.14 -8.34 47.26
CA LEU A 176 11.12 -7.33 47.57
C LEU A 176 11.58 -6.34 48.65
#